data_AF-A0A1H6WH57-F1
#
_entry.id   AF-A0A1H6WH57-F1
#
_cell.length_a   1.000
_cell.length_b   1.000
_cell.length_c   1.000
_cell.angle_alpha   90.00
_cell.angle_beta   90.00
_cell.angle_gamma   90.00
#
_symmetry.space_group_name_H-M   'P 1'
#
loop_
_entity.id
_entity.type
_entity.pdbx_description
1 polymer ?
#
loop_
_entity_poly.entity_id
_entity_poly.type
_entity_poly.pdbx_seq_one_letter_code
_entity_poly.pdbx_strand_id
1 'polypeptide(L)' 'MPYEKVKISPKVRHENIPCTADHFEKYLRDQALPIVHQGKDYVRVRDAAGEEWGFFSNQFDPCG' A
#
# COMPACT_ATOMS: atom_id res chain seq x y z
N MET A 1 -14.07 11.44 4.48
CA MET A 1 -13.28 11.05 5.67
C MET A 1 -11.89 10.69 5.18
N PRO A 2 -10.79 11.20 5.76
CA PRO A 2 -9.46 10.73 5.39
C PRO A 2 -9.37 9.24 5.76
N TYR A 3 -8.89 8.41 4.84
CA TYR A 3 -8.78 6.98 5.07
C TYR A 3 -7.65 6.72 6.07
N GLU A 4 -7.88 5.90 7.08
CA GLU A 4 -6.83 5.56 8.06
C GLU A 4 -5.92 4.45 7.54
N LYS A 5 -6.47 3.56 6.70
CA LYS A 5 -5.77 2.41 6.11
C LYS A 5 -6.20 2.20 4.67
N VAL A 6 -5.33 1.55 3.90
CA VAL A 6 -5.63 1.11 2.52
C VAL A 6 -5.19 -0.33 2.34
N LYS A 7 -5.83 -1.03 1.42
CA LYS A 7 -5.33 -2.31 0.90
C LYS A 7 -4.77 -2.09 -0.49
N ILE A 8 -3.70 -2.80 -0.81
CA ILE A 8 -3.16 -2.77 -2.17
C ILE A 8 -4.14 -3.52 -3.09
N SER A 9 -4.46 -2.90 -4.22
CA SER A 9 -5.39 -3.48 -5.18
C SER A 9 -4.83 -4.82 -5.68
N PRO A 10 -5.64 -5.89 -5.82
CA PRO A 10 -5.16 -7.20 -6.25
C PRO A 10 -4.55 -7.22 -7.66
N LYS A 11 -4.71 -6.12 -8.42
CA LYS A 11 -4.08 -5.92 -9.73
C LYS A 11 -2.60 -5.55 -9.63
N VAL A 12 -2.17 -4.98 -8.51
CA VAL A 12 -0.76 -4.68 -8.28
C VAL A 12 -0.03 -5.97 -7.99
N ARG A 13 1.12 -6.13 -8.65
CA ARG A 13 2.00 -7.28 -8.50
C ARG A 13 3.35 -6.80 -8.02
N HIS A 14 4.14 -7.71 -7.44
CA HIS A 14 5.51 -7.42 -7.02
C HIS A 14 6.36 -6.87 -8.18
N GLU A 15 6.05 -7.20 -9.44
CA GLU A 15 6.75 -6.68 -10.62
C GLU A 15 6.63 -5.16 -10.79
N ASN A 16 5.57 -4.56 -10.24
CA ASN A 16 5.30 -3.13 -10.30
C ASN A 16 5.84 -2.37 -9.08
N ILE A 17 6.46 -3.06 -8.12
CA ILE A 17 6.96 -2.48 -6.88
C ILE A 17 8.44 -2.88 -6.74
N PRO A 18 9.35 -1.95 -6.40
CA PRO A 18 10.75 -2.29 -6.20
C PRO A 18 10.99 -3.02 -4.87
N CYS A 19 10.39 -4.20 -4.69
CA CYS A 19 10.58 -5.07 -3.53
C CYS A 19 10.68 -6.55 -3.96
N THR A 20 11.10 -7.42 -3.04
CA THR A 20 11.10 -8.86 -3.30
C THR A 20 9.67 -9.40 -3.32
N ALA A 21 9.44 -10.48 -4.07
CA ALA A 21 8.14 -11.14 -4.11
C ALA A 21 7.67 -11.59 -2.72
N ASP A 22 8.59 -12.14 -1.91
CA ASP A 22 8.31 -12.56 -0.52
C ASP A 22 7.85 -11.38 0.34
N HIS A 23 8.52 -10.23 0.25
CA HIS A 23 8.13 -9.03 0.98
C HIS A 23 6.75 -8.53 0.56
N PHE A 24 6.48 -8.51 -0.75
CA PHE A 24 5.19 -8.11 -1.27
C PHE A 24 4.06 -9.00 -0.73
N GLU A 25 4.21 -10.31 -0.82
CA GLU A 25 3.18 -11.25 -0.37
C GLU A 25 2.97 -11.20 1.15
N LYS A 26 4.05 -11.01 1.91
CA LYS A 26 4.02 -11.05 3.37
C LYS A 26 3.56 -9.74 4.02
N TYR A 27 3.99 -8.60 3.48
CA TYR A 27 3.82 -7.30 4.14
C TYR A 27 2.90 -6.33 3.40
N LEU A 28 2.64 -6.53 2.10
CA LEU A 28 1.85 -5.59 1.29
C LEU A 28 0.53 -6.20 0.79
N ARG A 29 0.56 -7.44 0.34
CA ARG A 29 -0.57 -8.11 -0.30
C ARG A 29 -1.68 -8.43 0.72
N ASP A 30 -2.89 -7.99 0.41
CA ASP A 30 -4.10 -8.11 1.25
C ASP A 30 -3.99 -7.47 2.66
N GLN A 31 -2.88 -6.79 2.96
CA GLN A 31 -2.66 -6.16 4.25
C GLN A 31 -3.37 -4.80 4.31
N ALA A 32 -4.00 -4.51 5.44
CA ALA A 32 -4.53 -3.18 5.73
C ALA A 32 -3.38 -2.29 6.21
N LEU A 33 -2.84 -1.50 5.29
CA LEU A 33 -1.65 -0.69 5.51
C LEU A 33 -2.04 0.70 6.03
N PRO A 34 -1.52 1.15 7.18
CA PRO A 34 -1.78 2.48 7.71
C PRO A 34 -1.21 3.55 6.78
N ILE A 35 -2.03 4.56 6.48
CA ILE A 35 -1.59 5.72 5.70
C ILE A 35 -0.77 6.63 6.62
N VAL A 36 0.48 6.89 6.23
CA VAL A 36 1.36 7.85 6.92
C VAL A 36 1.33 9.23 6.26
N HIS A 37 0.96 9.31 4.98
CA HIS A 37 0.79 10.57 4.26
C HIS A 37 -0.20 10.39 3.12
N GLN A 38 -1.16 11.32 2.99
CA GLN A 38 -2.13 11.34 1.91
C GLN A 38 -1.90 12.58 1.04
N GLY A 39 -1.49 12.35 -0.21
CA GLY A 39 -1.46 13.36 -1.26
C GLY A 39 -2.79 13.41 -2.02
N LYS A 40 -2.84 14.24 -3.08
CA LYS A 40 -4.04 14.37 -3.91
C LYS A 40 -4.34 13.11 -4.72
N ASP A 41 -3.31 12.49 -5.30
CA ASP A 41 -3.41 11.36 -6.24
C ASP A 41 -2.59 10.14 -5.80
N TYR A 42 -2.03 10.19 -4.60
CA TYR A 42 -1.21 9.11 -4.04
C TYR A 42 -1.33 9.05 -2.52
N VAL A 43 -1.01 7.89 -1.96
CA VAL A 43 -0.85 7.67 -0.52
C VAL A 43 0.54 7.10 -0.27
N ARG A 44 1.09 7.42 0.90
CA ARG A 44 2.21 6.70 1.47
C ARG A 44 1.69 5.90 2.64
N VAL A 45 2.09 4.65 2.71
CA VAL A 45 1.72 3.73 3.78
C VAL A 45 2.97 3.18 4.43
N ARG A 46 2.85 2.72 5.67
CA ARG A 46 3.93 2.00 6.36
C ARG A 46 3.54 0.54 6.55
N ASP A 47 4.38 -0.38 6.13
CA ASP A 47 4.15 -1.82 6.34
C ASP A 47 4.54 -2.26 7.76
N ALA A 48 4.30 -3.54 8.06
CA ALA A 48 4.63 -4.10 9.38
C ALA A 48 6.15 -4.29 9.60
N ALA A 49 6.98 -4.24 8.55
CA ALA A 49 8.43 -4.22 8.65
C ALA A 49 8.98 -2.82 8.97
N GLY A 50 8.12 -1.79 8.90
CA GLY A 50 8.47 -0.39 9.16
C GLY A 50 8.89 0.37 7.91
N GLU A 51 8.82 -0.24 6.73
CA GLU A 51 9.15 0.40 5.46
C GLU A 51 7.96 1.21 4.92
N GLU A 52 8.28 2.30 4.22
CA GLU A 52 7.28 3.20 3.65
C GLU A 52 7.14 3.01 2.15
N TRP A 53 5.90 2.87 1.69
CA TRP A 53 5.56 2.56 0.31
C TRP A 53 4.60 3.59 -0.25
N GLY A 54 4.87 4.08 -1.46
CA GLY A 54 4.01 5.01 -2.18
C GLY A 54 3.12 4.28 -3.19
N PHE A 55 1.83 4.56 -3.17
CA PHE A 55 0.86 3.99 -4.10
C PHE A 55 -0.01 5.09 -4.71
N PHE A 56 -0.21 5.04 -6.02
CA PHE A 56 -1.16 5.92 -6.71
C PHE A 56 -2.60 5.49 -6.45
N SER A 57 -3.55 6.41 -6.60
CA SER A 57 -5.00 6.20 -6.36
C SER A 57 -5.62 5.02 -7.12
N ASN A 58 -5.00 4.55 -8.21
CA ASN A 58 -5.43 3.38 -8.97
C ASN A 58 -4.78 2.05 -8.51
N GLN A 59 -3.87 2.10 -7.54
CA GLN A 59 -3.09 0.95 -7.04
C GLN A 59 -3.54 0.49 -5.65
N PHE A 60 -4.41 1.23 -4.98
CA PHE A 60 -4.92 0.89 -3.67
C PHE A 60 -6.42 1.08 -3.60
N ASP A 61 -7.05 0.32 -2.71
CA ASP A 61 -8.45 0.42 -2.36
C ASP A 61 -8.54 0.96 -0.92
N PRO A 62 -9.21 2.10 -0.71
CA PRO A 62 -9.39 2.63 0.63
C PRO A 62 -10.17 1.67 1.52
N CYS A 63 -9.66 1.41 2.72
CA CYS A 63 -10.33 0.61 3.73
C CYS A 63 -10.80 1.52 4.86
N GLY A 64 -12.11 1.50 5.12
CA GLY A 64 -12.74 2.13 6.28
C GLY A 64 -12.79 1.17 7.44
#